data_AF-A0A962IH94-F1
#
_entry.id   AF-A0A962IH94-F1
#
_cell.length_a   1.000
_cell.length_b   1.000
_cell.length_c   1.000
_cell.angle_alpha   90.00
_cell.angle_beta   90.00
_cell.angle_gamma   90.00
#
_symmetry.space_group_name_H-M   'P 1'
#
loop_
_entity.id
_entity.type
_entity.pdbx_description
1 polymer ?
#
loop_
_entity_poly.entity_id
_entity_poly.type
_entity_poly.pdbx_seq_one_letter_code
_entity_poly.pdbx_strand_id
1 'polypeptide(L)'
;MKSMQFGGLRAACGLLVLLLGSQALANRSSDLVWTDVDADLASRAATQRTLPDAYRVLRLDAAALDRQLSNAPTEQVAAVKDSVAIMQLPLADGRFERFRIVESPIMEPALAGRFPQLRAWLGQGIDDPSATVRMDLSPKGFHAQVISWQGTTLVDALTPGDLQHVLVYRKRDAQRVGERPICLVTGEEIPADLPDFSQRGRPSKLGGVHQLRIHRLAMAATGEYTQFHGGTVIDGLAAIHTTMNRVNGIYERELSVRMVLVANNDQIVYTDGATDPYTNSSGTMMLGQNQTNLNNVIGSA
;
A
#
# COMPACT_ATOMS: atom_id res chain seq x y z
N MET A 1 -10.55 95.90 15.27
CA MET A 1 -9.20 95.28 15.14
C MET A 1 -9.30 93.81 15.50
N LYS A 2 -8.66 92.94 14.69
CA LYS A 2 -8.59 91.46 14.71
C LYS A 2 -9.83 90.74 14.15
N SER A 3 -9.91 90.44 12.85
CA SER A 3 -9.19 89.46 12.02
C SER A 3 -9.72 88.02 12.13
N MET A 4 -10.35 87.58 11.04
CA MET A 4 -10.76 86.20 10.72
C MET A 4 -9.57 85.23 10.76
N GLN A 5 -9.81 83.99 11.19
CA GLN A 5 -9.08 82.81 10.72
C GLN A 5 -10.02 81.61 10.55
N PHE A 6 -10.13 81.16 9.30
CA PHE A 6 -10.55 79.82 8.89
C PHE A 6 -9.37 78.86 9.12
N GLY A 7 -9.64 77.63 9.58
CA GLY A 7 -8.60 76.63 9.84
C GLY A 7 -9.11 75.18 9.79
N GLY A 8 -9.15 74.63 8.57
CA GLY A 8 -8.78 73.25 8.23
C GLY A 8 -9.42 72.07 8.97
N LEU A 9 -10.48 71.50 8.37
CA LEU A 9 -10.93 70.14 8.64
C LEU A 9 -9.89 69.15 8.07
N ARG A 10 -9.07 68.54 8.93
CA ARG A 10 -8.16 67.45 8.52
C ARG A 10 -8.95 66.16 8.42
N ALA A 11 -9.23 65.74 7.18
CA ALA A 11 -9.68 64.39 6.87
C ALA A 11 -8.55 63.39 7.19
N ALA A 12 -8.68 62.67 8.31
CA ALA A 12 -7.84 61.51 8.60
C ALA A 12 -8.34 60.34 7.73
N CYS A 13 -7.75 60.20 6.54
CA CYS A 13 -7.92 59.03 5.70
C CYS A 13 -7.15 57.88 6.35
N GLY A 14 -7.83 57.14 7.25
CA GLY A 14 -7.31 55.91 7.83
C GLY A 14 -7.21 54.84 6.75
N LEU A 15 -5.99 54.60 6.26
CA LEU A 15 -5.68 53.50 5.37
C LEU A 15 -5.88 52.18 6.14
N LEU A 16 -7.06 51.59 6.03
CA LEU A 16 -7.35 50.25 6.54
C LEU A 16 -6.59 49.24 5.67
N VAL A 17 -5.36 48.91 6.06
CA VAL A 17 -4.61 47.80 5.47
C VAL A 17 -5.30 46.51 5.91
N LEU A 18 -6.22 46.02 5.08
CA LEU A 18 -6.73 44.66 5.15
C LEU A 18 -5.53 43.73 4.92
N LEU A 19 -4.97 43.20 6.00
CA LEU A 19 -4.11 42.03 5.98
C LEU A 19 -4.95 40.86 5.46
N LEU A 20 -5.05 40.75 4.14
CA LEU A 20 -5.42 39.52 3.46
C LEU A 20 -4.29 38.53 3.75
N GLY A 21 -4.37 37.86 4.90
CA GLY A 21 -3.57 36.70 5.19
C GLY A 21 -3.77 35.73 4.03
N SER A 22 -2.73 35.53 3.24
CA SER A 22 -2.66 34.51 2.22
C SER A 22 -2.73 33.16 2.91
N GLN A 23 -3.94 32.70 3.19
CA GLN A 23 -4.21 31.30 3.49
C GLN A 23 -3.80 30.56 2.22
N ALA A 24 -2.63 29.93 2.22
CA ALA A 24 -2.25 29.04 1.14
C ALA A 24 -3.36 27.98 1.06
N LEU A 25 -4.11 27.98 -0.05
CA LEU A 25 -5.13 26.97 -0.27
C LEU A 25 -4.43 25.62 -0.28
N ALA A 26 -4.72 24.78 0.72
CA ALA A 26 -4.19 23.43 0.78
C ALA A 26 -4.55 22.70 -0.52
N ASN A 27 -3.54 22.17 -1.20
CA ASN A 27 -3.72 21.44 -2.43
C ASN A 27 -4.61 20.20 -2.16
N ARG A 28 -5.65 20.03 -2.96
CA ARG A 28 -6.72 19.05 -2.72
C ARG A 28 -7.06 18.33 -4.01
N SER A 29 -7.32 17.04 -3.92
CA SER A 29 -7.84 16.26 -5.05
C SER A 29 -9.27 16.70 -5.40
N SER A 30 -9.62 16.62 -6.68
CA SER A 30 -10.95 17.02 -7.16
C SER A 30 -12.06 16.05 -6.74
N ASP A 31 -11.70 14.79 -6.43
CA ASP A 31 -12.61 13.80 -5.85
C ASP A 31 -12.80 13.96 -4.34
N LEU A 32 -12.17 14.99 -3.75
CA LEU A 32 -12.25 15.40 -2.35
C LEU A 32 -11.68 14.42 -1.32
N VAL A 33 -11.06 13.32 -1.77
CA VAL A 33 -10.48 12.26 -0.92
C VAL A 33 -9.22 12.75 -0.20
N TRP A 34 -8.38 13.54 -0.88
CA TRP A 34 -7.04 13.88 -0.42
C TRP A 34 -6.88 15.38 -0.22
N THR A 35 -6.32 15.79 0.90
CA THR A 35 -5.94 17.19 1.17
C THR A 35 -4.51 17.22 1.72
N ASP A 36 -3.60 17.96 1.11
CA ASP A 36 -2.27 18.22 1.69
C ASP A 36 -2.40 18.89 3.06
N VAL A 37 -1.61 18.43 4.02
CA VAL A 37 -1.53 19.00 5.37
C VAL A 37 -0.07 19.23 5.75
N ASP A 38 0.13 20.11 6.73
CA ASP A 38 1.48 20.49 7.16
C ASP A 38 2.28 19.32 7.74
N ALA A 39 3.59 19.37 7.51
CA ALA A 39 4.55 18.36 7.95
C ALA A 39 4.70 18.26 9.48
N ASP A 40 4.14 19.18 10.26
CA ASP A 40 4.19 19.11 11.73
C ASP A 40 3.44 17.89 12.29
N LEU A 41 2.49 17.31 11.53
CA LEU A 41 1.92 16.01 11.88
C LEU A 41 2.93 14.86 11.73
N ALA A 42 3.87 14.95 10.79
CA ALA A 42 4.91 13.95 10.62
C ALA A 42 5.95 13.98 11.74
N SER A 43 6.21 15.14 12.35
CA SER A 43 7.14 15.23 13.49
C SER A 43 6.70 14.36 14.66
N ARG A 44 5.39 14.31 14.92
CA ARG A 44 4.77 13.43 15.94
C ARG A 44 4.85 11.96 15.54
N ALA A 45 4.65 11.66 14.26
CA ALA A 45 4.71 10.30 13.70
C ALA A 45 6.12 9.70 13.71
N ALA A 46 7.17 10.52 13.65
CA ALA A 46 8.57 10.08 13.66
C ALA A 46 8.96 9.28 14.93
N THR A 47 8.18 9.38 16.00
CA THR A 47 8.38 8.59 17.22
C THR A 47 7.93 7.12 17.09
N GLN A 48 7.10 6.81 16.08
CA GLN A 48 6.49 5.49 15.90
C GLN A 48 6.93 4.78 14.60
N ARG A 49 7.47 5.52 13.62
CA ARG A 49 8.05 4.94 12.40
C ARG A 49 9.25 5.73 11.91
N THR A 50 10.11 5.06 11.16
CA THR A 50 11.08 5.74 10.30
C THR A 50 10.36 6.46 9.16
N LEU A 51 10.69 7.74 8.97
CA LEU A 51 10.17 8.56 7.88
C LEU A 51 11.11 8.51 6.66
N PRO A 52 10.58 8.59 5.43
CA PRO A 52 11.37 8.81 4.23
C PRO A 52 12.17 10.11 4.28
N ASP A 53 13.24 10.21 3.48
CA ASP A 53 14.05 11.42 3.34
C ASP A 53 13.26 12.57 2.69
N ALA A 54 12.29 12.24 1.83
CA ALA A 54 11.37 13.19 1.21
C ALA A 54 9.97 12.58 1.11
N TYR A 55 8.96 13.34 1.57
CA TYR A 55 7.57 12.89 1.61
C TYR A 55 6.58 14.07 1.64
N ARG A 56 5.31 13.76 1.41
CA ARG A 56 4.14 14.62 1.67
C ARG A 56 3.25 13.95 2.71
N VAL A 57 2.57 14.74 3.52
CA VAL A 57 1.51 14.26 4.42
C VAL A 57 0.18 14.74 3.88
N LEU A 58 -0.77 13.84 3.75
CA LEU A 58 -2.12 14.17 3.31
C LEU A 58 -3.14 13.65 4.31
N ARG A 59 -4.19 14.43 4.53
CA ARG A 59 -5.41 13.98 5.18
C ARG A 59 -6.30 13.26 4.18
N LEU A 60 -6.80 12.11 4.60
CA LEU A 60 -7.71 11.22 3.90
C LEU A 60 -9.12 11.43 4.45
N ASP A 61 -10.07 11.72 3.57
CA ASP A 61 -11.50 11.76 3.90
C ASP A 61 -12.11 10.36 3.73
N ALA A 62 -12.33 9.66 4.85
CA ALA A 62 -12.75 8.26 4.84
C ALA A 62 -14.11 8.05 4.13
N ALA A 63 -15.03 9.01 4.26
CA ALA A 63 -16.34 8.92 3.60
C ALA A 63 -16.23 9.16 2.09
N ALA A 64 -15.37 10.07 1.65
CA ALA A 64 -15.08 10.25 0.23
C ALA A 64 -14.37 9.03 -0.35
N LEU A 65 -13.38 8.47 0.35
CA LEU A 65 -12.67 7.27 -0.06
C LEU A 65 -13.63 6.08 -0.21
N ASP A 66 -14.47 5.82 0.81
CA ASP A 66 -15.43 4.72 0.78
C ASP A 66 -16.39 4.84 -0.41
N ARG A 67 -16.88 6.05 -0.71
CA ARG A 67 -17.71 6.28 -1.91
C ARG A 67 -16.97 5.93 -3.21
N GLN A 68 -15.68 6.28 -3.34
CA GLN A 68 -14.92 5.95 -4.55
C GLN A 68 -14.68 4.44 -4.66
N LEU A 69 -14.28 3.79 -3.57
CA LEU A 69 -13.95 2.37 -3.55
C LEU A 69 -15.18 1.46 -3.67
N SER A 70 -16.31 1.84 -3.08
CA SER A 70 -17.56 1.06 -3.14
C SER A 70 -18.24 1.10 -4.51
N ASN A 71 -17.90 2.08 -5.36
CA ASN A 71 -18.37 2.15 -6.75
C ASN A 71 -17.53 1.30 -7.71
N ALA A 72 -16.39 0.76 -7.26
CA ALA A 72 -15.53 -0.07 -8.09
C ALA A 72 -16.18 -1.44 -8.34
N PRO A 73 -16.39 -1.84 -9.62
CA PRO A 73 -16.81 -3.20 -9.91
C PRO A 73 -15.69 -4.18 -9.56
N THR A 74 -16.04 -5.45 -9.36
CA THR A 74 -15.02 -6.50 -9.26
C THR A 74 -14.36 -6.72 -10.62
N GLU A 75 -13.10 -7.11 -10.61
CA GLU A 75 -12.34 -7.38 -11.84
C GLU A 75 -12.91 -8.53 -12.69
N GLN A 76 -13.74 -9.41 -12.09
CA GLN A 76 -14.48 -10.45 -12.81
C GLN A 76 -15.65 -9.88 -13.61
N VAL A 77 -16.22 -8.76 -13.16
CA VAL A 77 -17.35 -8.07 -13.81
C VAL A 77 -16.85 -7.12 -14.89
N ALA A 78 -15.76 -6.38 -14.64
CA ALA A 78 -15.18 -5.46 -15.60
C ALA A 78 -13.65 -5.50 -15.56
N ALA A 79 -13.02 -5.52 -16.75
CA ALA A 79 -11.58 -5.30 -16.83
C ALA A 79 -11.24 -3.87 -16.37
N VAL A 80 -10.10 -3.69 -15.71
CA VAL A 80 -9.70 -2.37 -15.15
C VAL A 80 -9.71 -1.24 -16.17
N LYS A 81 -9.31 -1.51 -17.42
CA LYS A 81 -9.31 -0.53 -18.52
C LYS A 81 -10.71 -0.04 -18.91
N ASP A 82 -11.74 -0.85 -18.65
CA ASP A 82 -13.14 -0.60 -19.00
C ASP A 82 -13.96 -0.17 -17.77
N SER A 83 -13.33 -0.10 -16.59
CA SER A 83 -14.01 0.30 -15.36
C SER A 83 -14.48 1.75 -15.42
N VAL A 84 -15.71 1.96 -14.95
CA VAL A 84 -16.33 3.28 -14.80
C VAL A 84 -15.93 3.98 -13.49
N ALA A 85 -15.39 3.24 -12.53
CA ALA A 85 -14.93 3.79 -11.27
C ALA A 85 -13.57 4.45 -11.47
N ILE A 86 -13.50 5.74 -11.18
CA ILE A 86 -12.29 6.56 -11.31
C ILE A 86 -11.98 7.18 -9.95
N MET A 87 -10.74 7.02 -9.51
CA MET A 87 -10.24 7.59 -8.26
C MET A 87 -8.95 8.37 -8.53
N GLN A 88 -8.74 9.49 -7.84
CA GLN A 88 -7.46 10.17 -7.85
C GLN A 88 -6.56 9.62 -6.75
N LEU A 89 -5.26 9.52 -7.04
CA LEU A 89 -4.23 9.21 -6.07
C LEU A 89 -3.17 10.29 -6.03
N PRO A 90 -2.67 10.64 -4.82
CA PRO A 90 -1.57 11.57 -4.68
C PRO A 90 -0.26 10.94 -5.16
N LEU A 91 0.54 11.72 -5.88
CA LEU A 91 1.90 11.35 -6.27
C LEU A 91 2.95 12.08 -5.42
N ALA A 92 4.17 11.57 -5.33
CA ALA A 92 5.22 12.21 -4.53
C ALA A 92 5.71 13.57 -5.09
N ASP A 93 5.27 13.98 -6.28
CA ASP A 93 5.65 15.24 -6.93
C ASP A 93 4.69 16.41 -6.70
N GLY A 94 3.63 16.20 -5.90
CA GLY A 94 2.60 17.23 -5.65
C GLY A 94 1.32 17.02 -6.47
N ARG A 95 1.38 16.24 -7.55
CA ARG A 95 0.22 16.03 -8.43
C ARG A 95 -0.76 15.00 -7.84
N PHE A 96 -1.97 15.01 -8.39
CA PHE A 96 -2.94 13.94 -8.27
C PHE A 96 -3.14 13.34 -9.65
N GLU A 97 -3.13 12.01 -9.73
CA GLU A 97 -3.32 11.28 -10.99
C GLU A 97 -4.59 10.42 -10.91
N ARG A 98 -5.33 10.36 -12.01
CA ARG A 98 -6.57 9.59 -12.12
C ARG A 98 -6.28 8.16 -12.55
N PHE A 99 -6.92 7.22 -11.86
CA PHE A 99 -6.87 5.80 -12.16
C PHE A 99 -8.28 5.26 -12.35
N ARG A 100 -8.48 4.42 -13.37
CA ARG A 100 -9.61 3.48 -13.37
C ARG A 100 -9.31 2.38 -12.38
N ILE A 101 -10.28 2.01 -11.55
CA ILE A 101 -10.07 1.03 -10.47
C ILE A 101 -11.11 -0.07 -10.50
N VAL A 102 -10.71 -1.26 -10.05
CA VAL A 102 -11.57 -2.43 -9.83
C VAL A 102 -11.19 -3.09 -8.51
N GLU A 103 -12.17 -3.69 -7.83
CA GLU A 103 -11.87 -4.57 -6.71
C GLU A 103 -11.18 -5.84 -7.23
N SER A 104 -10.04 -6.18 -6.63
CA SER A 104 -9.15 -7.26 -7.05
C SER A 104 -8.73 -8.05 -5.80
N PRO A 105 -9.61 -8.93 -5.28
CA PRO A 105 -9.35 -9.65 -4.04
C PRO A 105 -8.12 -10.55 -4.14
N ILE A 106 -7.30 -10.56 -3.09
CA ILE A 106 -6.10 -11.42 -2.99
C ILE A 106 -6.27 -12.53 -1.94
N MET A 107 -7.51 -12.82 -1.56
CA MET A 107 -7.90 -13.88 -0.64
C MET A 107 -8.97 -14.76 -1.28
N GLU A 108 -8.93 -16.07 -1.01
CA GLU A 108 -10.04 -16.95 -1.38
C GLU A 108 -11.34 -16.52 -0.67
N PRO A 109 -12.53 -16.76 -1.27
CA PRO A 109 -13.80 -16.22 -0.78
C PRO A 109 -14.11 -16.53 0.69
N ALA A 110 -13.74 -17.71 1.18
CA ALA A 110 -13.97 -18.11 2.57
C ALA A 110 -13.13 -17.30 3.57
N LEU A 111 -11.89 -16.96 3.22
CA LEU A 111 -11.04 -16.10 4.06
C LEU A 111 -11.52 -14.65 3.99
N ALA A 112 -11.84 -14.15 2.79
CA ALA A 112 -12.41 -12.82 2.60
C ALA A 112 -13.72 -12.62 3.37
N GLY A 113 -14.57 -13.66 3.43
CA GLY A 113 -15.82 -13.63 4.21
C GLY A 113 -15.60 -13.57 5.73
N ARG A 114 -14.49 -14.12 6.26
CA ARG A 114 -14.13 -14.00 7.68
C ARG A 114 -13.48 -12.65 8.02
N PHE A 115 -12.80 -12.04 7.05
CA PHE A 115 -12.10 -10.76 7.21
C PHE A 115 -12.53 -9.74 6.13
N PRO A 116 -13.82 -9.36 6.07
CA PRO A 116 -14.36 -8.47 5.04
C PRO A 116 -13.78 -7.05 5.06
N GLN A 117 -13.13 -6.66 6.16
CA GLN A 117 -12.42 -5.40 6.32
C GLN A 117 -11.07 -5.35 5.59
N LEU A 118 -10.57 -6.48 5.08
CA LEU A 118 -9.34 -6.53 4.27
C LEU A 118 -9.72 -6.56 2.80
N ARG A 119 -9.56 -5.43 2.11
CA ARG A 119 -9.96 -5.29 0.71
C ARG A 119 -8.81 -4.75 -0.12
N ALA A 120 -8.74 -5.19 -1.38
CA ALA A 120 -7.70 -4.84 -2.33
C ALA A 120 -8.31 -4.40 -3.66
N TRP A 121 -7.65 -3.45 -4.31
CA TRP A 121 -8.01 -2.91 -5.61
C TRP A 121 -6.80 -2.86 -6.53
N LEU A 122 -7.08 -3.01 -7.82
CA LEU A 122 -6.16 -2.80 -8.93
C LEU A 122 -6.61 -1.55 -9.68
N GLY A 123 -5.64 -0.77 -10.15
CA GLY A 123 -5.93 0.38 -11.01
C GLY A 123 -4.97 0.54 -12.18
N GLN A 124 -5.47 1.24 -13.20
CA GLN A 124 -4.77 1.59 -14.43
C GLN A 124 -4.85 3.11 -14.63
N GLY A 125 -3.70 3.75 -14.84
CA GLY A 125 -3.59 5.20 -15.03
C GLY A 125 -4.35 5.68 -16.27
N ILE A 126 -5.05 6.80 -16.11
CA ILE A 126 -5.75 7.51 -17.19
C ILE A 126 -4.86 8.61 -17.75
N ASP A 127 -4.17 9.34 -16.86
CA ASP A 127 -3.31 10.46 -17.24
C ASP A 127 -1.92 9.95 -17.71
N ASP A 128 -1.37 8.93 -17.05
CA ASP A 128 -0.23 8.12 -17.52
C ASP A 128 -0.66 6.66 -17.76
N PRO A 129 -0.86 6.23 -19.03
CA PRO A 129 -1.21 4.85 -19.36
C PRO A 129 -0.15 3.80 -18.98
N SER A 130 1.08 4.19 -18.65
CA SER A 130 2.09 3.26 -18.13
C SER A 130 1.89 2.94 -16.64
N ALA A 131 1.16 3.79 -15.93
CA ALA A 131 1.04 3.71 -14.48
C ALA A 131 0.03 2.63 -14.10
N THR A 132 0.46 1.70 -13.26
CA THR A 132 -0.44 0.74 -12.59
C THR A 132 -0.42 0.98 -11.10
N VAL A 133 -1.51 0.63 -10.42
CA VAL A 133 -1.59 0.75 -8.97
C VAL A 133 -2.19 -0.48 -8.31
N ARG A 134 -1.59 -0.88 -7.19
CA ARG A 134 -2.20 -1.78 -6.20
C ARG A 134 -2.54 -0.99 -4.95
N MET A 135 -3.76 -1.13 -4.46
CA MET A 135 -4.25 -0.44 -3.27
C MET A 135 -4.91 -1.41 -2.32
N ASP A 136 -4.83 -1.16 -1.03
CA ASP A 136 -5.58 -1.88 -0.02
C ASP A 136 -6.05 -0.96 1.10
N LEU A 137 -7.15 -1.37 1.71
CA LEU A 137 -7.73 -0.75 2.89
C LEU A 137 -7.93 -1.85 3.92
N SER A 138 -7.45 -1.57 5.13
CA SER A 138 -7.56 -2.46 6.28
C SER A 138 -7.71 -1.63 7.56
N PRO A 139 -7.94 -2.26 8.72
CA PRO A 139 -7.85 -1.57 10.01
C PRO A 139 -6.48 -0.91 10.27
N LYS A 140 -5.43 -1.27 9.52
CA LYS A 140 -4.11 -0.64 9.58
C LYS A 140 -3.99 0.64 8.75
N GLY A 141 -5.02 0.97 7.98
CA GLY A 141 -5.10 2.16 7.14
C GLY A 141 -5.06 1.85 5.65
N PHE A 142 -4.99 2.93 4.87
CA PHE A 142 -4.93 2.87 3.42
C PHE A 142 -3.49 2.77 2.94
N HIS A 143 -3.25 1.87 1.99
CA HIS A 143 -1.97 1.73 1.32
C HIS A 143 -2.16 1.73 -0.19
N ALA A 144 -1.20 2.31 -0.91
CA ALA A 144 -1.11 2.20 -2.36
C ALA A 144 0.33 2.10 -2.83
N GLN A 145 0.53 1.42 -3.95
CA GLN A 145 1.78 1.36 -4.68
C GLN A 145 1.49 1.67 -6.14
N VAL A 146 1.88 2.87 -6.57
CA VAL A 146 1.82 3.29 -7.97
C VAL A 146 3.18 3.00 -8.60
N ILE A 147 3.19 2.25 -9.71
CA ILE A 147 4.41 2.01 -10.48
C ILE A 147 4.20 2.52 -11.90
N SER A 148 5.07 3.44 -12.34
CA SER A 148 5.08 4.01 -13.69
C SER A 148 6.51 4.06 -14.24
N TRP A 149 6.68 4.55 -15.47
CA TRP A 149 8.01 4.81 -16.03
C TRP A 149 8.79 5.88 -15.25
N GLN A 150 8.09 6.76 -14.51
CA GLN A 150 8.71 7.81 -13.68
C GLN A 150 9.24 7.28 -12.34
N GLY A 151 8.92 6.02 -12.01
CA GLY A 151 9.34 5.34 -10.79
C GLY A 151 8.16 4.85 -9.96
N THR A 152 8.45 4.49 -8.70
CA THR A 152 7.44 3.98 -7.76
C THR A 152 7.10 5.04 -6.72
N THR A 153 5.82 5.36 -6.60
CA THR A 153 5.26 6.13 -5.48
C THR A 153 4.55 5.18 -4.52
N LEU A 154 4.78 5.37 -3.22
CA LEU A 154 4.10 4.65 -2.16
C LEU A 154 3.20 5.62 -1.38
N VAL A 155 2.03 5.11 -1.00
CA VAL A 155 1.12 5.72 -0.04
C VAL A 155 1.01 4.74 1.12
N ASP A 156 1.29 5.21 2.33
CA ASP A 156 1.12 4.43 3.56
C ASP A 156 0.32 5.23 4.58
N ALA A 157 -0.36 4.56 5.51
CA ALA A 157 -0.84 5.21 6.73
C ALA A 157 0.31 5.94 7.44
N LEU A 158 0.05 7.13 7.96
CA LEU A 158 1.09 7.96 8.60
C LEU A 158 1.71 7.24 9.80
N THR A 159 0.89 6.62 10.63
CA THR A 159 1.28 5.69 11.71
C THR A 159 0.44 4.42 11.62
N PRO A 160 0.88 3.29 12.20
CA PRO A 160 0.08 2.06 12.19
C PRO A 160 -1.32 2.31 12.77
N GLY A 161 -2.37 2.05 11.98
CA GLY A 161 -3.76 2.26 12.40
C GLY A 161 -4.28 3.70 12.22
N ASP A 162 -3.48 4.62 11.66
CA ASP A 162 -3.99 5.94 11.25
C ASP A 162 -4.88 5.82 10.01
N LEU A 163 -6.17 6.06 10.21
CA LEU A 163 -7.18 5.99 9.14
C LEU A 163 -7.44 7.35 8.47
N GLN A 164 -6.79 8.42 8.96
CA GLN A 164 -7.08 9.79 8.55
C GLN A 164 -5.89 10.48 7.89
N HIS A 165 -4.67 10.00 8.08
CA HIS A 165 -3.48 10.60 7.49
C HIS A 165 -2.63 9.56 6.78
N VAL A 166 -2.12 9.95 5.62
CA VAL A 166 -1.23 9.14 4.81
C VAL A 166 0.07 9.89 4.51
N LEU A 167 1.11 9.10 4.31
CA LEU A 167 2.42 9.52 3.86
C LEU A 167 2.57 9.15 2.38
N VAL A 168 2.97 10.11 1.55
CA VAL A 168 3.18 9.90 0.11
C VAL A 168 4.62 10.21 -0.23
N TYR A 169 5.34 9.24 -0.80
CA TYR A 169 6.78 9.34 -1.03
C TYR A 169 7.23 8.45 -2.17
N ARG A 170 8.40 8.72 -2.76
CA ARG A 170 8.98 7.79 -3.74
C ARG A 170 9.68 6.67 -3.02
N LYS A 171 9.64 5.47 -3.60
CA LYS A 171 10.40 4.31 -3.09
C LYS A 171 11.89 4.61 -2.90
N ARG A 172 12.49 5.45 -3.75
CA ARG A 172 13.91 5.83 -3.65
C ARG A 172 14.23 6.71 -2.43
N ASP A 173 13.23 7.42 -1.92
CA ASP A 173 13.36 8.33 -0.77
C ASP A 173 13.09 7.56 0.55
N ALA A 174 12.70 6.28 0.48
CA ALA A 174 12.53 5.44 1.66
C ALA A 174 13.88 5.21 2.35
N GLN A 175 13.96 5.53 3.64
CA GLN A 175 15.17 5.29 4.42
C GLN A 175 15.46 3.80 4.51
N ARG A 176 16.73 3.44 4.25
CA ARG A 176 17.25 2.09 4.47
C ARG A 176 17.86 2.07 5.85
N VAL A 177 17.14 1.49 6.82
CA VAL A 177 17.66 1.29 8.18
C VAL A 177 18.38 -0.06 8.22
N GLY A 178 19.60 -0.07 8.73
CA GLY A 178 20.43 -1.28 8.84
C GLY A 178 21.31 -1.55 7.62
N GLU A 179 21.95 -2.72 7.62
CA GLU A 179 22.79 -3.16 6.51
C GLU A 179 21.95 -3.44 5.26
N ARG A 180 22.54 -3.23 4.08
CA ARG A 180 21.87 -3.64 2.83
C ARG A 180 21.67 -5.16 2.90
N PRO A 181 20.43 -5.67 2.76
CA PRO A 181 20.24 -7.11 2.70
C PRO A 181 21.02 -7.64 1.50
N ILE A 182 22.05 -8.42 1.77
CA ILE A 182 22.77 -9.16 0.75
C ILE A 182 21.99 -10.46 0.59
N CYS A 183 21.68 -10.84 -0.65
CA CYS A 183 21.17 -12.17 -0.92
C CYS A 183 22.31 -13.16 -0.62
N LEU A 184 22.34 -13.69 0.60
CA LEU A 184 23.32 -14.68 1.07
C LEU A 184 23.00 -16.08 0.53
N VAL A 185 22.45 -16.19 -0.69
CA VAL A 185 22.23 -17.46 -1.36
C VAL A 185 23.59 -18.00 -1.78
N THR A 186 24.31 -18.58 -0.82
CA THR A 186 25.41 -19.49 -1.07
C THR A 186 24.76 -20.80 -1.45
N GLY A 187 24.91 -21.25 -2.71
CA GLY A 187 24.17 -22.36 -3.29
C GLY A 187 23.94 -23.50 -2.29
N GLU A 188 22.71 -23.60 -1.78
CA GLU A 188 22.28 -24.79 -1.08
C GLU A 188 22.30 -25.93 -2.09
N GLU A 189 22.69 -27.13 -1.65
CA GLU A 189 22.50 -28.33 -2.45
C GLU A 189 21.01 -28.44 -2.78
N ILE A 190 20.69 -28.22 -4.06
CA ILE A 190 19.39 -28.52 -4.64
C ILE A 190 19.07 -29.96 -4.21
N PRO A 191 18.01 -30.20 -3.41
CA PRO A 191 17.63 -31.54 -3.01
C PRO A 191 17.61 -32.47 -4.23
N ALA A 192 18.24 -33.64 -4.12
CA ALA A 192 18.45 -34.56 -5.25
C ALA A 192 17.14 -35.11 -5.85
N ASP A 193 16.02 -34.88 -5.17
CA ASP A 193 14.65 -35.22 -5.55
C ASP A 193 13.91 -34.09 -6.29
N LEU A 194 14.53 -32.92 -6.48
CA LEU A 194 13.96 -31.91 -7.36
C LEU A 194 13.99 -32.39 -8.82
N PRO A 195 12.92 -32.13 -9.60
CA PRO A 195 12.90 -32.48 -11.01
C PRO A 195 14.11 -31.87 -11.72
N ASP A 196 14.85 -32.69 -12.49
CA ASP A 196 15.94 -32.18 -13.33
C ASP A 196 15.38 -31.26 -14.43
N PHE A 197 15.39 -29.95 -14.15
CA PHE A 197 14.94 -28.94 -15.10
C PHE A 197 15.95 -28.69 -16.23
N SER A 198 17.14 -29.29 -16.19
CA SER A 198 18.14 -29.16 -17.27
C SER A 198 17.76 -29.95 -18.52
N GLN A 199 16.82 -30.90 -18.43
CA GLN A 199 16.49 -31.83 -19.51
C GLN A 199 15.14 -31.61 -20.20
N ARG A 200 14.44 -30.49 -19.98
CA ARG A 200 13.29 -30.16 -20.83
C ARG A 200 13.76 -29.45 -22.10
N GLY A 201 13.68 -30.20 -23.21
CA GLY A 201 13.99 -29.74 -24.56
C GLY A 201 13.35 -28.41 -24.92
N ARG A 202 14.01 -27.69 -25.83
CA ARG A 202 13.70 -26.38 -26.44
C ARG A 202 12.64 -25.57 -25.68
N PRO A 203 12.96 -24.39 -25.11
CA PRO A 203 11.94 -23.55 -24.47
C PRO A 203 10.75 -23.45 -25.41
N SER A 204 9.63 -24.03 -25.00
CA SER A 204 8.35 -23.83 -25.67
C SER A 204 8.23 -22.33 -25.77
N LYS A 205 8.08 -21.81 -26.99
CA LYS A 205 8.03 -20.37 -27.26
C LYS A 205 7.28 -19.70 -26.12
N LEU A 206 7.97 -18.88 -25.31
CA LEU A 206 7.37 -17.96 -24.33
C LEU A 206 6.69 -16.83 -25.11
N GLY A 207 5.78 -17.22 -25.99
CA GLY A 207 5.14 -16.42 -27.00
C GLY A 207 3.80 -17.07 -27.24
N GLY A 208 2.90 -16.88 -26.28
CA GLY A 208 1.57 -17.47 -26.31
C GLY A 208 0.74 -16.89 -25.19
N VAL A 209 0.07 -15.76 -25.49
CA VAL A 209 -0.93 -15.06 -24.65
C VAL A 209 -0.40 -14.68 -23.26
N HIS A 210 -0.38 -13.38 -22.95
CA HIS A 210 -0.13 -12.87 -21.59
C HIS A 210 -1.30 -13.28 -20.67
N GLN A 211 -1.42 -14.57 -20.36
CA GLN A 211 -2.44 -15.10 -19.48
C GLN A 211 -1.95 -14.96 -18.05
N LEU A 212 -2.70 -14.22 -17.25
CA LEU A 212 -2.49 -14.12 -15.82
C LEU A 212 -2.64 -15.50 -15.17
N ARG A 213 -1.58 -15.99 -14.53
CA ARG A 213 -1.60 -17.23 -13.74
C ARG A 213 -1.90 -16.89 -12.29
N ILE A 214 -2.98 -17.47 -11.77
CA ILE A 214 -3.39 -17.29 -10.37
C ILE A 214 -2.92 -18.52 -9.59
N HIS A 215 -2.09 -18.29 -8.58
CA HIS A 215 -1.56 -19.30 -7.69
C HIS A 215 -2.15 -19.15 -6.29
N ARG A 216 -2.45 -20.28 -5.67
CA ARG A 216 -2.83 -20.35 -4.26
C ARG A 216 -1.57 -20.21 -3.41
N LEU A 217 -1.63 -19.38 -2.39
CA LEU A 217 -0.52 -19.09 -1.48
C LEU A 217 -0.96 -19.36 -0.04
N ALA A 218 -0.18 -20.20 0.65
CA ALA A 218 -0.22 -20.29 2.10
C ALA A 218 1.00 -19.53 2.66
N MET A 219 0.74 -18.50 3.44
CA MET A 219 1.76 -17.63 4.05
C MET A 219 1.56 -17.63 5.56
N ALA A 220 2.49 -18.27 6.26
CA ALA A 220 2.50 -18.29 7.72
C ALA A 220 3.15 -17.03 8.29
N ALA A 221 2.70 -16.63 9.48
CA ALA A 221 3.31 -15.56 10.27
C ALA A 221 3.66 -16.09 11.65
N THR A 222 4.89 -15.84 12.10
CA THR A 222 5.31 -16.16 13.48
C THR A 222 4.57 -15.29 14.49
N GLY A 223 4.56 -15.73 15.75
CA GLY A 223 4.02 -14.96 16.85
C GLY A 223 4.66 -13.58 16.97
N GLU A 224 5.98 -13.48 16.83
CA GLU A 224 6.69 -12.20 16.92
C GLU A 224 6.32 -11.24 15.79
N TYR A 225 6.15 -11.75 14.57
CA TYR A 225 5.67 -10.95 13.45
C TYR A 225 4.28 -10.40 13.74
N THR A 226 3.37 -11.25 14.20
CA THR A 226 2.01 -10.84 14.53
C THR A 226 1.98 -9.86 15.69
N GLN A 227 2.80 -10.06 16.73
CA GLN A 227 2.93 -9.13 17.87
C GLN A 227 3.46 -7.77 17.43
N PHE A 228 4.47 -7.73 16.57
CA PHE A 228 4.96 -6.48 15.97
C PHE A 228 3.84 -5.71 15.26
N HIS A 229 2.92 -6.43 14.61
CA HIS A 229 1.81 -5.83 13.90
C HIS A 229 0.57 -5.54 14.77
N GLY A 230 0.50 -5.94 16.04
CA GLY A 230 -0.63 -5.65 16.94
C GLY A 230 -1.13 -6.84 17.77
N GLY A 231 -0.59 -8.03 17.53
CA GLY A 231 -0.77 -9.22 18.37
C GLY A 231 -2.02 -10.04 18.07
N THR A 232 -2.88 -9.62 17.14
CA THR A 232 -4.07 -10.38 16.73
C THR A 232 -3.93 -10.98 15.34
N VAL A 233 -4.69 -12.04 15.05
CA VAL A 233 -4.73 -12.68 13.72
C VAL A 233 -5.06 -11.67 12.62
N ILE A 234 -6.03 -10.77 12.85
CA ILE A 234 -6.39 -9.73 11.87
C ILE A 234 -5.24 -8.75 11.64
N ASP A 235 -4.46 -8.42 12.67
CA ASP A 235 -3.33 -7.49 12.52
C ASP A 235 -2.20 -8.11 11.70
N GLY A 236 -1.83 -9.36 11.98
CA GLY A 236 -0.84 -10.11 11.20
C GLY A 236 -1.31 -10.33 9.76
N LEU A 237 -2.58 -10.71 9.58
CA LEU A 237 -3.15 -10.93 8.26
C LEU A 237 -3.29 -9.63 7.45
N ALA A 238 -3.58 -8.49 8.09
CA ALA A 238 -3.60 -7.19 7.43
C ALA A 238 -2.21 -6.83 6.86
N ALA A 239 -1.14 -7.07 7.63
CA ALA A 239 0.22 -6.81 7.19
C ALA A 239 0.65 -7.73 6.04
N ILE A 240 0.30 -9.02 6.11
CA ILE A 240 0.45 -9.97 5.00
C ILE A 240 -0.31 -9.48 3.77
N HIS A 241 -1.56 -9.06 3.94
CA HIS A 241 -2.42 -8.60 2.85
C HIS A 241 -1.80 -7.39 2.12
N THR A 242 -1.42 -6.34 2.84
CA THR A 242 -0.73 -5.17 2.25
C THR A 242 0.56 -5.57 1.53
N THR A 243 1.35 -6.46 2.12
CA THR A 243 2.61 -6.93 1.53
C THR A 243 2.36 -7.69 0.23
N MET A 244 1.45 -8.66 0.25
CA MET A 244 1.14 -9.49 -0.91
C MET A 244 0.44 -8.71 -2.02
N ASN A 245 -0.35 -7.69 -1.66
CA ASN A 245 -0.95 -6.79 -2.63
C ASN A 245 0.13 -6.04 -3.45
N ARG A 246 1.18 -5.55 -2.77
CA ARG A 246 2.35 -4.91 -3.41
C ARG A 246 3.18 -5.91 -4.22
N VAL A 247 3.43 -7.10 -3.69
CA VAL A 247 4.15 -8.17 -4.41
C VAL A 247 3.42 -8.52 -5.70
N ASN A 248 2.10 -8.71 -5.65
CA ASN A 248 1.29 -8.97 -6.83
C ASN A 248 1.34 -7.80 -7.84
N GLY A 249 1.48 -6.55 -7.38
CA GLY A 249 1.66 -5.39 -8.28
C GLY A 249 2.91 -5.49 -9.16
N ILE A 250 3.97 -6.12 -8.64
CA ILE A 250 5.19 -6.41 -9.39
C ILE A 250 5.02 -7.71 -10.19
N TYR A 251 4.56 -8.79 -9.57
CA TYR A 251 4.49 -10.12 -10.19
C TYR A 251 3.52 -10.18 -11.37
N GLU A 252 2.42 -9.44 -11.33
CA GLU A 252 1.49 -9.41 -12.46
C GLU A 252 2.10 -8.71 -13.67
N ARG A 253 2.87 -7.65 -13.43
CA ARG A 253 3.52 -6.91 -14.50
C ARG A 253 4.72 -7.64 -15.08
N GLU A 254 5.58 -8.18 -14.23
CA GLU A 254 6.86 -8.77 -14.64
C GLU A 254 6.73 -10.25 -15.02
N LEU A 255 5.83 -10.99 -14.35
CA LEU A 255 5.71 -12.45 -14.45
C LEU A 255 4.33 -12.93 -14.89
N SER A 256 3.34 -12.03 -15.02
CA SER A 256 1.92 -12.41 -15.23
C SER A 256 1.43 -13.42 -14.18
N VAL A 257 1.85 -13.23 -12.92
CA VAL A 257 1.50 -14.09 -11.78
C VAL A 257 0.78 -13.29 -10.70
N ARG A 258 -0.30 -13.86 -10.17
CA ARG A 258 -0.98 -13.38 -8.95
C ARG A 258 -1.00 -14.47 -7.89
N MET A 259 -0.69 -14.08 -6.66
CA MET A 259 -0.82 -14.93 -5.48
C MET A 259 -2.12 -14.60 -4.74
N VAL A 260 -2.89 -15.63 -4.40
CA VAL A 260 -4.15 -15.53 -3.64
C VAL A 260 -4.03 -16.35 -2.37
N LEU A 261 -4.26 -15.73 -1.22
CA LEU A 261 -4.22 -16.38 0.09
C LEU A 261 -5.30 -17.45 0.20
N VAL A 262 -4.92 -18.64 0.66
CA VAL A 262 -5.83 -19.80 0.80
C VAL A 262 -6.93 -19.57 1.83
N ALA A 263 -8.06 -20.27 1.65
CA ALA A 263 -9.27 -20.13 2.47
C ALA A 263 -9.07 -20.22 3.98
N ASN A 264 -8.02 -20.89 4.47
CA ASN A 264 -7.71 -21.13 5.88
C ASN A 264 -6.33 -20.55 6.31
N ASN A 265 -5.82 -19.52 5.62
CA ASN A 265 -4.54 -18.91 5.94
C ASN A 265 -4.48 -18.27 7.34
N ASP A 266 -5.62 -17.92 7.93
CA ASP A 266 -5.72 -17.46 9.31
C ASP A 266 -5.26 -18.49 10.35
N GLN A 267 -5.31 -19.78 10.03
CA GLN A 267 -4.87 -20.86 10.93
C GLN A 267 -3.35 -20.93 11.09
N ILE A 268 -2.60 -20.29 10.18
CA ILE A 268 -1.13 -20.23 10.18
C ILE A 268 -0.60 -18.83 10.48
N VAL A 269 -1.46 -17.94 10.99
CA VAL A 269 -1.08 -16.66 11.59
C VAL A 269 -1.02 -16.85 13.10
N TYR A 270 0.17 -17.11 13.62
CA TYR A 270 0.38 -17.36 15.05
C TYR A 270 0.45 -16.04 15.82
N THR A 271 -0.09 -16.02 17.04
CA THR A 271 -0.17 -14.81 17.88
C THR A 271 0.79 -14.85 19.08
N ASP A 272 1.30 -16.03 19.42
CA ASP A 272 2.24 -16.23 20.53
C ASP A 272 3.46 -17.03 20.05
N GLY A 273 4.63 -16.39 20.10
CA GLY A 273 5.90 -16.99 19.68
C GLY A 273 6.36 -18.15 20.57
N ALA A 274 5.82 -18.29 21.79
CA ALA A 274 6.07 -19.45 22.63
C ALA A 274 5.31 -20.71 22.17
N THR A 275 4.27 -20.54 21.35
CA THR A 275 3.39 -21.64 20.90
C THR A 275 3.45 -21.91 19.40
N ASP A 276 4.17 -21.06 18.66
CA ASP A 276 4.33 -21.24 17.22
C ASP A 276 5.36 -22.34 16.89
N PRO A 277 5.32 -22.91 15.68
CA PRO A 277 6.20 -24.02 15.29
C PRO A 277 7.57 -23.57 14.79
N TYR A 278 7.96 -22.30 14.98
CA TYR A 278 9.12 -21.70 14.34
C TYR A 278 10.28 -21.43 15.31
N THR A 279 11.48 -21.76 14.87
CA THR A 279 12.71 -21.36 15.55
C THR A 279 13.12 -19.97 15.06
N ASN A 280 12.54 -18.93 15.65
CA ASN A 280 12.70 -17.53 15.22
C ASN A 280 14.14 -16.96 15.35
N SER A 281 15.08 -17.76 15.87
CA SER A 281 16.52 -17.44 15.89
C SER A 281 17.28 -17.90 14.65
N SER A 282 16.65 -18.64 13.72
CA SER A 282 17.31 -19.18 12.53
C SER A 282 16.39 -19.22 11.31
N GLY A 283 16.61 -18.31 10.36
CA GLY A 283 15.84 -18.26 9.12
C GLY A 283 15.92 -19.54 8.29
N THR A 284 17.07 -20.19 8.21
CA THR A 284 17.24 -21.47 7.49
C THR A 284 16.40 -22.58 8.10
N MET A 285 16.35 -22.69 9.44
CA MET A 285 15.50 -23.67 10.10
C MET A 285 14.02 -23.39 9.85
N MET A 286 13.63 -22.12 9.89
CA MET A 286 12.24 -21.71 9.64
C MET A 286 11.77 -22.10 8.24
N LEU A 287 12.63 -22.04 7.21
CA LEU A 287 12.27 -22.47 5.85
C LEU A 287 11.86 -23.95 5.82
N GLY A 288 12.63 -24.82 6.47
CA GLY A 288 12.30 -26.25 6.58
C GLY A 288 11.06 -26.51 7.43
N GLN A 289 10.96 -25.87 8.60
CA GLN A 289 9.80 -25.98 9.50
C GLN A 289 8.51 -25.51 8.83
N ASN A 290 8.59 -24.46 8.01
CA ASN A 290 7.43 -23.89 7.33
C ASN A 290 6.78 -24.91 6.41
N GLN A 291 7.54 -25.68 5.63
CA GLN A 291 6.95 -26.69 4.75
C GLN A 291 6.17 -27.75 5.54
N THR A 292 6.74 -28.27 6.63
CA THR A 292 6.06 -29.25 7.49
C THR A 292 4.81 -28.65 8.14
N ASN A 293 4.92 -27.42 8.67
CA ASN A 293 3.80 -26.75 9.31
C ASN A 293 2.63 -26.52 8.34
N LEU A 294 2.91 -25.98 7.15
CA LEU A 294 1.90 -25.72 6.13
C LEU A 294 1.22 -27.03 5.69
N ASN A 295 1.98 -28.11 5.49
CA ASN A 295 1.41 -29.42 5.14
C ASN A 295 0.48 -29.96 6.23
N ASN A 296 0.81 -29.74 7.50
CA ASN A 296 0.01 -30.23 8.63
C ASN A 296 -1.29 -29.42 8.83
N VAL A 297 -1.24 -28.10 8.67
CA VAL A 297 -2.38 -27.21 8.98
C VAL A 297 -3.25 -26.94 7.76
N ILE A 298 -2.64 -26.66 6.61
CA ILE A 298 -3.35 -26.33 5.37
C ILE A 298 -3.62 -27.58 4.53
N GLY A 299 -2.68 -28.53 4.55
CA GLY A 299 -2.68 -29.72 3.70
C GLY A 299 -1.58 -29.67 2.64
N SER A 300 -1.21 -30.83 2.12
CA SER A 300 -0.26 -30.94 0.99
C SER A 300 -0.93 -30.51 -0.32
N ALA A 301 -0.19 -29.76 -1.13
CA ALA A 301 -0.61 -29.36 -2.49
C ALA A 301 -0.48 -30.49 -3.51
#